data_AF-A0A417Y9B0-F1
#
_entry.id   AF-A0A417Y9B0-F1
#
_cell.length_a   1.000
_cell.length_b   1.000
_cell.length_c   1.000
_cell.angle_alpha   90.00
_cell.angle_beta   90.00
_cell.angle_gamma   90.00
#
_symmetry.space_group_name_H-M   'P 1'
#
loop_
_entity.id
_entity.type
_entity.pdbx_description
1 polymer ?
#
loop_
_entity_poly.entity_id
_entity_poly.type
_entity_poly.pdbx_seq_one_letter_code
_entity_poly.pdbx_strand_id
1 'polypeptide(L)'
;MNSDTSSILIDADRETVWDAITNDEKFSVWYAPGSKWSIPKLEVGEKAAFTLMPSKHNNLKDGESIPMSFEIKEVIPNQVFSFSSKEDDIFFSYKLSIQSGKTQVTLNMEGFDHSLENLKAFVEGEELPYS
;
A
#
# COMPACT_ATOMS: atom_id res chain seq x y z
N MET A 1 -3.04 24.65 6.58
CA MET A 1 -3.59 23.41 6.01
C MET A 1 -2.60 22.33 6.42
N ASN A 2 -2.88 21.62 7.52
CA ASN A 2 -2.13 20.41 7.82
C ASN A 2 -2.57 19.41 6.75
N SER A 3 -1.66 19.03 5.88
CA SER A 3 -1.87 17.89 5.01
C SER A 3 -1.60 16.65 5.87
N ASP A 4 -2.66 16.12 6.46
CA ASP A 4 -2.66 14.92 7.28
C ASP A 4 -2.14 13.74 6.42
N THR A 5 -0.84 13.44 6.54
CA THR A 5 -0.09 12.50 5.70
C THR A 5 0.81 11.65 6.57
N SER A 6 0.95 10.37 6.24
CA SER A 6 1.97 9.47 6.80
C SER A 6 3.15 9.36 5.84
N SER A 7 4.37 9.29 6.36
CA SER A 7 5.57 9.13 5.51
C SER A 7 6.68 8.32 6.18
N ILE A 8 7.47 7.63 5.36
CA ILE A 8 8.62 6.84 5.81
C ILE A 8 9.79 6.98 4.85
N LEU A 9 11.02 6.86 5.36
CA LEU A 9 12.24 6.83 4.56
C LEU A 9 12.79 5.39 4.49
N ILE A 10 12.95 4.88 3.27
CA ILE A 10 13.36 3.50 2.98
C ILE A 10 14.73 3.50 2.31
N ASP A 11 15.64 2.69 2.83
CA ASP A 11 17.01 2.47 2.35
C ASP A 11 17.05 1.53 1.14
N ALA A 12 16.30 1.91 0.09
CA ALA A 12 16.26 1.20 -1.18
C ALA A 12 16.08 2.19 -2.33
N ASP A 13 16.44 1.75 -3.53
CA ASP A 13 16.17 2.51 -4.73
C ASP A 13 14.66 2.60 -5.00
N ARG A 14 14.30 3.57 -5.83
CA ARG A 14 12.91 3.91 -6.10
C ARG A 14 12.17 2.86 -6.91
N GLU A 15 12.87 2.08 -7.74
CA GLU A 15 12.27 1.02 -8.55
C GLU A 15 11.88 -0.16 -7.66
N THR A 16 12.74 -0.50 -6.70
CA THR A 16 12.46 -1.53 -5.68
C THR A 16 11.25 -1.15 -4.83
N VAL A 17 11.18 0.10 -4.35
CA VAL A 17 10.01 0.58 -3.57
C VAL A 17 8.76 0.65 -4.43
N TRP A 18 8.88 1.09 -5.69
CA TRP A 18 7.77 1.15 -6.63
C TRP A 18 7.15 -0.23 -6.87
N ASP A 19 7.98 -1.24 -7.10
CA ASP A 19 7.53 -2.61 -7.29
C ASP A 19 6.84 -3.13 -6.01
N ALA A 20 7.33 -2.80 -4.82
CA ALA A 20 6.69 -3.21 -3.56
C ALA A 20 5.29 -2.61 -3.34
N ILE A 21 4.98 -1.43 -3.90
CA ILE A 21 3.66 -0.79 -3.77
C ILE A 21 2.72 -1.05 -4.96
N THR A 22 3.22 -1.59 -6.09
CA THR A 22 2.43 -1.80 -7.32
C THR A 22 2.31 -3.27 -7.75
N ASN A 23 3.20 -4.15 -7.29
CA ASN A 23 3.09 -5.59 -7.47
C ASN A 23 2.15 -6.16 -6.40
N ASP A 24 1.09 -6.85 -6.81
CA ASP A 24 0.05 -7.31 -5.90
C ASP A 24 0.50 -8.40 -4.92
N GLU A 25 1.37 -9.31 -5.34
CA GLU A 25 1.98 -10.31 -4.46
C GLU A 25 2.78 -9.64 -3.35
N LYS A 26 3.62 -8.65 -3.70
CA LYS A 26 4.43 -7.91 -2.72
C LYS A 26 3.58 -7.02 -1.83
N PHE A 27 2.63 -6.31 -2.42
CA PHE A 27 1.75 -5.39 -1.70
C PHE A 27 0.90 -6.12 -0.66
N SER A 28 0.46 -7.34 -0.97
CA SER A 28 -0.28 -8.21 -0.04
C SER A 28 0.53 -8.62 1.20
N VAL A 29 1.87 -8.69 1.09
CA VAL A 29 2.72 -9.15 2.20
C VAL A 29 2.76 -8.11 3.32
N TRP A 30 3.00 -6.85 3.00
CA TRP A 30 3.28 -5.83 4.03
C TRP A 30 2.06 -4.99 4.41
N TYR A 31 1.10 -4.80 3.49
CA TYR A 31 -0.03 -3.88 3.73
C TYR A 31 -1.02 -4.43 4.76
N ALA A 32 -1.40 -5.70 4.61
CA ALA A 32 -2.31 -6.40 5.50
C ALA A 32 -2.02 -7.92 5.46
N PRO A 33 -1.05 -8.41 6.25
CA PRO A 33 -0.65 -9.81 6.24
C PRO A 33 -1.83 -10.78 6.33
N GLY A 34 -1.84 -11.79 5.46
CA GLY A 34 -2.92 -12.77 5.35
C GLY A 34 -4.10 -12.34 4.47
N SER A 35 -4.24 -11.05 4.16
CA SER A 35 -5.17 -10.54 3.16
C SER A 35 -4.52 -10.46 1.78
N LYS A 36 -5.33 -10.36 0.73
CA LYS A 36 -4.81 -10.43 -0.66
C LYS A 36 -5.26 -9.26 -1.51
N TRP A 37 -4.29 -8.61 -2.14
CA TRP A 37 -4.48 -7.73 -3.29
C TRP A 37 -4.40 -8.54 -4.60
N SER A 38 -5.17 -8.09 -5.59
CA SER A 38 -5.06 -8.52 -6.98
C SER A 38 -5.07 -7.28 -7.86
N ILE A 39 -3.96 -7.04 -8.56
CA ILE A 39 -3.80 -5.92 -9.48
C ILE A 39 -3.54 -6.55 -10.87
N PRO A 40 -4.60 -6.89 -11.62
CA PRO A 40 -4.44 -7.63 -12.87
C PRO A 40 -3.65 -6.85 -13.91
N LYS A 41 -3.78 -5.52 -13.89
CA LYS A 41 -3.07 -4.61 -14.78
C LYS A 41 -2.86 -3.27 -14.08
N LEU A 42 -1.62 -2.79 -14.10
CA LEU A 42 -1.24 -1.50 -13.54
C LEU A 42 -1.52 -0.38 -14.55
N GLU A 43 -2.79 -0.03 -14.74
CA GLU A 43 -3.23 1.02 -15.67
C GLU A 43 -4.38 1.84 -15.09
N VAL A 44 -4.44 3.12 -15.43
CA VAL A 44 -5.51 4.03 -14.97
C VAL A 44 -6.87 3.54 -15.48
N GLY A 45 -7.85 3.50 -14.59
CA GLY A 45 -9.21 3.02 -14.87
C GLY A 45 -9.41 1.51 -14.66
N GLU A 46 -8.32 0.74 -14.52
CA GLU A 46 -8.41 -0.68 -14.18
C GLU A 46 -8.82 -0.89 -12.72
N LYS A 47 -9.42 -2.06 -12.46
CA LYS A 47 -9.87 -2.44 -11.13
C LYS A 47 -8.84 -3.32 -10.43
N ALA A 48 -8.42 -2.89 -9.24
CA ALA A 48 -7.74 -3.72 -8.27
C ALA A 48 -8.75 -4.28 -7.26
N ALA A 49 -8.59 -5.53 -6.87
CA ALA A 49 -9.41 -6.16 -5.84
C ALA A 49 -8.59 -6.36 -4.58
N PHE A 50 -9.19 -6.11 -3.42
CA PHE A 50 -8.60 -6.43 -2.13
C PHE A 50 -9.58 -7.33 -1.36
N THR A 51 -9.12 -8.47 -0.89
CA THR A 51 -9.91 -9.37 -0.04
C THR A 51 -9.32 -9.35 1.35
N LEU A 52 -10.02 -8.68 2.26
CA LEU A 52 -9.67 -8.65 3.67
C LEU A 52 -10.02 -10.00 4.30
N MET A 53 -9.01 -10.62 4.90
CA MET A 53 -9.11 -11.90 5.59
C MET A 53 -9.10 -11.70 7.12
N PRO A 54 -9.54 -12.70 7.90
CA PRO A 54 -9.48 -12.63 9.36
C PRO A 54 -8.07 -12.42 9.87
N SER A 55 -7.92 -11.54 10.85
CA SER A 55 -6.65 -11.24 11.50
C SER A 55 -6.86 -10.86 12.96
N LYS A 56 -5.79 -10.86 13.75
CA LYS A 56 -5.81 -10.36 15.14
C LYS A 56 -6.21 -8.88 15.27
N HIS A 57 -6.25 -8.15 14.14
CA HIS A 57 -6.54 -6.72 14.07
C HIS A 57 -7.95 -6.41 13.53
N ASN A 58 -8.74 -7.42 13.17
CA ASN A 58 -10.12 -7.25 12.74
C ASN A 58 -11.06 -8.25 13.43
N ASN A 59 -12.36 -8.04 13.30
CA ASN A 59 -13.38 -8.84 13.98
C ASN A 59 -13.96 -9.95 13.09
N LEU A 60 -13.28 -10.31 12.00
CA LEU A 60 -13.75 -11.37 11.10
C LEU A 60 -13.49 -12.75 11.73
N LYS A 61 -14.43 -13.67 11.52
CA LYS A 61 -14.31 -15.06 11.97
C LYS A 61 -13.69 -15.93 10.89
N ASP A 62 -13.18 -17.09 11.29
CA ASP A 62 -12.69 -18.11 10.36
C ASP A 62 -13.72 -18.41 9.26
N GLY A 63 -13.31 -18.28 8.00
CA GLY A 63 -14.16 -18.47 6.82
C GLY A 63 -14.92 -17.21 6.36
N GLU A 64 -14.86 -16.09 7.09
CA GLU A 64 -15.36 -14.80 6.63
C GLU A 64 -14.29 -14.05 5.84
N SER A 65 -14.71 -13.27 4.84
CA SER A 65 -13.82 -12.37 4.09
C SER A 65 -14.63 -11.20 3.55
N ILE A 66 -14.02 -10.02 3.50
CA ILE A 66 -14.65 -8.83 2.91
C ILE A 66 -13.94 -8.49 1.60
N PRO A 67 -14.59 -8.67 0.44
CA PRO A 67 -14.07 -8.19 -0.82
C PRO A 67 -14.30 -6.68 -0.95
N MET A 68 -13.28 -5.98 -1.43
CA MET A 68 -13.29 -4.55 -1.77
C MET A 68 -12.78 -4.37 -3.19
N SER A 69 -13.32 -3.38 -3.90
CA SER A 69 -12.89 -3.04 -5.26
C SER A 69 -12.39 -1.60 -5.30
N PHE A 70 -11.21 -1.42 -5.87
CA PHE A 70 -10.58 -0.13 -6.07
C PHE A 70 -10.38 0.12 -7.56
N GLU A 71 -10.53 1.37 -7.99
CA GLU A 71 -10.18 1.81 -9.33
C GLU A 71 -8.84 2.55 -9.26
N ILE A 72 -7.88 2.17 -10.10
CA ILE A 72 -6.59 2.85 -10.22
C ILE A 72 -6.81 4.23 -10.85
N LYS A 73 -6.33 5.28 -10.19
CA LYS A 73 -6.56 6.67 -10.59
C LYS A 73 -5.35 7.32 -11.22
N GLU A 74 -4.15 6.94 -10.81
CA GLU A 74 -2.92 7.50 -11.34
C GLU A 74 -1.79 6.47 -11.25
N VAL A 75 -1.03 6.36 -12.34
CA VAL A 75 0.19 5.56 -12.42
C VAL A 75 1.23 6.42 -13.12
N ILE A 76 2.09 7.06 -12.35
CA ILE A 76 3.32 7.69 -12.85
C ILE A 76 4.47 6.81 -12.41
N PRO A 77 5.10 6.04 -13.33
CA PRO A 77 6.12 5.07 -12.99
C PRO A 77 7.20 5.64 -12.05
N ASN A 78 7.47 4.88 -10.99
CA ASN A 78 8.44 5.21 -9.93
C ASN A 78 8.15 6.55 -9.21
N GLN A 79 6.93 7.08 -9.25
CA GLN A 79 6.62 8.40 -8.68
C GLN A 79 5.28 8.44 -7.97
N VAL A 80 4.19 8.06 -8.63
CA VAL A 80 2.85 8.17 -8.06
C VAL A 80 2.01 6.96 -8.40
N PHE A 81 1.46 6.32 -7.38
CA PHE A 81 0.45 5.28 -7.53
C PHE A 81 -0.76 5.67 -6.69
N SER A 82 -1.94 5.78 -7.29
CA SER A 82 -3.17 6.08 -6.56
C SER A 82 -4.34 5.23 -6.99
N PHE A 83 -5.25 5.00 -6.05
CA PHE A 83 -6.45 4.20 -6.25
C PHE A 83 -7.55 4.64 -5.28
N SER A 84 -8.80 4.36 -5.63
CA SER A 84 -9.96 4.78 -4.82
C SER A 84 -11.09 3.76 -4.86
N SER A 85 -11.89 3.70 -3.80
CA SER A 85 -13.20 3.07 -3.81
C SER A 85 -14.26 4.15 -3.68
N LYS A 86 -15.19 4.20 -4.65
CA LYS A 86 -16.36 5.10 -4.57
C LYS A 86 -17.40 4.57 -3.59
N GLU A 87 -17.45 3.26 -3.38
CA GLU A 87 -18.41 2.62 -2.48
C GLU A 87 -18.06 2.94 -1.03
N ASP A 88 -16.75 2.96 -0.71
CA ASP A 88 -16.25 3.23 0.63
C ASP A 88 -15.86 4.70 0.86
N ASP A 89 -15.98 5.56 -0.17
CA ASP A 89 -15.57 6.97 -0.17
C ASP A 89 -14.10 7.19 0.29
N ILE A 90 -13.19 6.38 -0.26
CA ILE A 90 -11.74 6.40 0.09
C ILE A 90 -10.85 6.63 -1.14
N PHE A 91 -9.77 7.38 -0.93
CA PHE A 91 -8.74 7.67 -1.93
C PHE A 91 -7.35 7.57 -1.32
N PHE A 92 -6.51 6.69 -1.89
CA PHE A 92 -5.12 6.48 -1.51
C PHE A 92 -4.19 6.93 -2.63
N SER A 93 -3.11 7.63 -2.27
CA SER A 93 -2.07 8.11 -3.17
C SER A 93 -0.71 7.98 -2.48
N TYR A 94 0.09 7.04 -3.00
CA TYR A 94 1.49 6.88 -2.66
C TYR A 94 2.33 7.77 -3.57
N LYS A 95 3.17 8.60 -2.96
CA LYS A 95 4.14 9.44 -3.65
C LYS A 95 5.55 9.03 -3.26
N LEU A 96 6.39 8.80 -4.26
CA LEU A 96 7.80 8.46 -4.11
C LEU A 96 8.67 9.66 -4.47
N SER A 97 9.55 10.06 -3.56
CA SER A 97 10.58 11.07 -3.80
C SER A 97 11.94 10.54 -3.34
N ILE A 98 13.02 11.16 -3.82
CA ILE A 98 14.37 10.86 -3.32
C ILE A 98 14.72 11.87 -2.24
N GLN A 99 15.13 11.37 -1.09
CA GLN A 99 15.61 12.18 0.02
C GLN A 99 16.92 11.57 0.55
N SER A 100 18.01 12.34 0.47
CA SER A 100 19.34 11.93 0.94
C SER A 100 19.83 10.59 0.37
N GLY A 101 19.52 10.31 -0.90
CA GLY A 101 19.90 9.05 -1.58
C GLY A 101 19.00 7.85 -1.26
N LYS A 102 18.01 8.02 -0.38
CA LYS A 102 16.99 7.02 -0.02
C LYS A 102 15.65 7.38 -0.68
N THR A 103 14.71 6.44 -0.68
CA THR A 103 13.36 6.66 -1.21
C THR A 103 12.41 7.02 -0.07
N GLN A 104 11.83 8.22 -0.13
CA GLN A 104 10.75 8.62 0.76
C GLN A 104 9.41 8.22 0.14
N VAL A 105 8.58 7.55 0.95
CA VAL A 105 7.19 7.22 0.60
C VAL A 105 6.28 8.11 1.42
N THR A 106 5.35 8.79 0.76
CA THR A 106 4.30 9.59 1.42
C THR A 106 2.94 9.06 0.99
N LEU A 107 2.08 8.75 1.96
CA LEU A 107 0.67 8.45 1.76
C LEU A 107 -0.17 9.68 2.14
N ASN A 108 -1.21 9.96 1.37
CA ASN A 108 -2.11 11.10 1.56
C ASN A 108 -3.08 10.99 2.76
N MET A 109 -2.78 10.14 3.73
CA MET A 109 -3.60 9.88 4.91
C MET A 109 -2.72 9.61 6.13
N GLU A 110 -3.15 10.10 7.30
CA GLU A 110 -2.59 9.73 8.61
C GLU A 110 -3.03 8.33 9.06
N GLY A 111 -2.35 7.80 10.08
CA GLY A 111 -2.70 6.52 10.71
C GLY A 111 -2.16 5.30 9.97
N PHE A 112 -1.36 5.51 8.92
CA PHE A 112 -0.72 4.44 8.13
C PHE A 112 0.76 4.24 8.49
N ASP A 113 1.25 4.85 9.57
CA ASP A 113 2.65 4.78 9.96
C ASP A 113 3.11 3.33 10.16
N HIS A 114 2.33 2.49 10.85
CA HIS A 114 2.64 1.06 11.00
C HIS A 114 2.66 0.30 9.68
N SER A 115 1.74 0.60 8.75
CA SER A 115 1.74 -0.02 7.40
C SER A 115 2.99 0.40 6.62
N LEU A 116 3.41 1.66 6.75
CA LEU A 116 4.63 2.16 6.12
C LEU A 116 5.90 1.59 6.78
N GLU A 117 5.89 1.32 8.08
CA GLU A 117 6.97 0.59 8.77
C GLU A 117 7.05 -0.87 8.30
N ASN A 118 5.92 -1.54 8.05
CA ASN A 118 5.90 -2.85 7.40
C ASN A 118 6.46 -2.79 5.97
N LEU A 119 6.10 -1.78 5.17
CA LEU A 119 6.67 -1.59 3.83
C LEU A 119 8.19 -1.44 3.88
N LYS A 120 8.69 -0.61 4.81
CA LYS A 120 10.13 -0.42 5.03
C LYS A 120 10.81 -1.74 5.35
N ALA A 121 10.32 -2.47 6.36
CA ALA A 121 10.88 -3.75 6.76
C ALA A 121 10.88 -4.76 5.60
N PHE A 122 9.76 -4.87 4.87
CA PHE A 122 9.65 -5.74 3.70
C PHE A 122 10.69 -5.43 2.62
N VAL A 123 10.85 -4.15 2.28
CA VAL A 123 11.79 -3.72 1.24
C VAL A 123 13.25 -3.89 1.69
N GLU A 124 13.55 -3.64 2.97
CA GLU A 124 14.90 -3.76 3.54
C GLU A 124 15.28 -5.22 3.90
N GLY A 125 14.34 -6.16 3.76
CA GLY A 125 14.56 -7.58 4.02
C GLY A 125 14.52 -7.95 5.51
N GLU A 126 13.81 -7.18 6.32
CA GLU A 126 13.60 -7.36 7.76
C GLU A 126 12.25 -8.04 8.06
N GLU A 127 12.06 -8.50 9.31
CA GLU A 127 10.77 -9.02 9.77
C GLU A 127 9.73 -7.90 9.90
N LEU A 128 8.47 -8.17 9.54
CA LEU A 128 7.39 -7.18 9.62
C LEU A 128 7.07 -6.84 11.09
N PRO A 129 7.26 -5.59 11.52
CA PRO A 129 7.05 -5.21 12.93
C PRO A 129 5.57 -5.25 13.35
N TYR A 130 4.62 -5.13 12.41
CA TYR A 130 3.18 -5.07 12.69
C TYR A 130 2.36 -6.08 11.88
N SER A 131 2.85 -7.30 11.72
CA SER A 131 2.06 -8.45 11.20
C SER A 131 1.28 -9.15 12.28
#